data_AF-A0A4V2VT05-F1
#
_entry.id   AF-A0A4V2VT05-F1
#
_cell.length_a   1.000
_cell.length_b   1.000
_cell.length_c   1.000
_cell.angle_alpha   90.00
_cell.angle_beta   90.00
_cell.angle_gamma   90.00
#
_symmetry.space_group_name_H-M   'P 1'
#
loop_
_entity.id
_entity.type
_entity.pdbx_description
1 polymer ?
#
loop_
_entity_poly.entity_id
_entity_poly.type
_entity_poly.pdbx_seq_one_letter_code
_entity_poly.pdbx_strand_id
1 'polypeptide(L)'
;MNVERAPAFYAAFDNKTAIAEVRPSRGSRVVVGGFTTTRKLKIFDFTSLAKNSAPYFSIWSEDFVDRSRIGAKRIDLTAQLVQHPQATCLVRARGDSMRDAGIFDGDVLVVDKAVTAKNGHVVVAVIDGEFVCKQLQLRAGRMKLKAANPSYPDIVPKDGQVVEVWGVVTASIKTMPV
;
A
#
# COMPACT_ATOMS: atom_id res chain seq x y z
N MET A 1 -21.94 0.25 26.76
CA MET A 1 -21.65 -0.90 25.89
C MET A 1 -20.33 -0.61 25.18
N ASN A 2 -19.26 -1.31 25.55
CA ASN A 2 -17.91 -1.13 24.99
C ASN A 2 -17.88 -1.63 23.55
N VAL A 3 -17.33 -0.83 22.63
CA VAL A 3 -17.07 -1.24 21.25
C VAL A 3 -15.60 -0.97 20.97
N GLU A 4 -14.79 -2.00 21.11
CA GLU A 4 -13.32 -1.95 21.15
C GLU A 4 -12.62 -1.93 19.77
N ARG A 5 -13.34 -1.80 18.65
CA ARG A 5 -12.75 -2.02 17.31
C ARG A 5 -13.33 -1.17 16.17
N ALA A 6 -13.33 0.15 16.29
CA ALA A 6 -13.55 1.05 15.15
C ALA A 6 -12.38 2.03 15.05
N PRO A 7 -11.73 2.21 13.88
CA PRO A 7 -10.67 3.20 13.72
C PRO A 7 -11.28 4.60 13.86
N ALA A 8 -10.86 5.33 14.89
CA ALA A 8 -11.19 6.73 15.06
C ALA A 8 -10.28 7.58 14.15
N PHE A 9 -10.87 8.45 13.34
CA PHE A 9 -10.13 9.49 12.63
C PHE A 9 -10.17 10.77 13.47
N TYR A 10 -9.01 11.37 13.73
CA TYR A 10 -8.89 12.65 14.42
C TYR A 10 -8.66 13.75 13.38
N ALA A 11 -9.55 14.73 13.31
CA ALA A 11 -9.33 15.98 12.58
C ALA A 11 -9.15 17.11 13.60
N ALA A 12 -8.01 17.79 13.57
CA ALA A 12 -7.77 18.97 14.38
C ALA A 12 -8.28 20.21 13.62
N PHE A 13 -9.08 21.04 14.29
CA PHE A 13 -9.58 22.30 13.75
C PHE A 13 -9.03 23.45 14.62
N ASP A 14 -8.05 24.16 14.07
CA ASP A 14 -7.50 25.46 14.53
C ASP A 14 -6.81 25.54 15.93
N ASN A 15 -5.95 26.56 16.05
CA ASN A 15 -4.88 26.83 17.01
C ASN A 15 -5.33 27.20 18.44
N LYS A 16 -6.61 27.04 18.82
CA LYS A 16 -7.08 27.34 20.19
C LYS A 16 -8.07 26.32 20.79
N THR A 17 -7.84 25.04 20.54
CA THR A 17 -8.36 23.94 21.36
C THR A 17 -9.80 23.53 21.05
N ALA A 18 -9.99 22.78 19.96
CA ALA A 18 -10.99 21.72 19.89
C ALA A 18 -10.50 20.60 18.96
N ILE A 19 -10.38 19.39 19.50
CA ILE A 19 -10.21 18.18 18.68
C ILE A 19 -11.60 17.56 18.59
N ALA A 20 -12.08 17.31 17.37
CA ALA A 20 -13.33 16.59 17.18
C ALA A 20 -13.02 15.10 16.99
N GLU A 21 -13.48 14.26 17.92
CA GLU A 21 -13.53 12.81 17.71
C GLU A 21 -14.72 12.47 16.81
N VAL A 22 -14.46 12.08 15.56
CA VAL A 22 -15.54 11.65 14.66
C VAL A 22 -15.69 10.13 14.73
N ARG A 23 -16.73 9.67 15.43
CA ARG A 23 -17.14 8.26 15.38
C ARG A 23 -18.19 8.05 14.29
N PRO A 24 -18.04 7.03 13.41
CA PRO A 24 -19.14 6.65 12.54
C PRO A 24 -20.20 5.95 13.39
N SER A 25 -21.44 6.42 13.33
CA SER A 25 -22.61 5.64 13.78
C SER A 25 -23.47 5.28 12.58
N ARG A 26 -24.07 4.08 12.62
CA ARG A 26 -25.15 3.70 11.73
C ARG A 26 -26.26 4.75 11.87
N GLY A 27 -26.49 5.55 10.84
CA GLY A 27 -27.54 6.59 10.83
C GLY A 27 -27.03 8.00 11.18
N SER A 28 -26.28 8.60 10.28
CA SER A 28 -26.33 10.04 9.94
C SER A 28 -26.12 11.11 11.04
N ARG A 29 -25.49 10.85 12.19
CA ARG A 29 -25.09 11.92 13.13
C ARG A 29 -23.66 11.77 13.65
N VAL A 30 -22.92 12.88 13.59
CA VAL A 30 -21.56 13.07 14.12
C VAL A 30 -21.66 13.71 15.50
N VAL A 31 -20.92 13.19 16.47
CA VAL A 31 -20.77 13.77 17.82
C VAL A 31 -19.38 14.40 17.90
N VAL A 32 -19.25 15.59 18.48
CA VAL A 32 -17.98 16.32 18.66
C VAL A 32 -17.79 16.62 20.14
N GLY A 33 -16.59 16.40 20.69
CA GLY A 33 -16.24 16.75 22.07
C GLY A 33 -14.74 17.00 22.23
N GLY A 34 -14.35 17.94 23.08
CA GLY A 34 -12.95 18.33 23.29
C GLY A 34 -12.24 17.52 24.39
N PHE A 35 -10.91 17.38 24.28
CA PHE A 35 -10.06 16.79 25.33
C PHE A 35 -8.72 17.54 25.44
N THR A 36 -8.08 17.42 26.61
CA THR A 36 -6.78 18.06 26.89
C THR A 36 -5.67 17.01 26.85
N THR A 37 -4.64 17.23 26.04
CA THR A 37 -3.50 16.30 25.94
C THR A 37 -2.45 16.58 27.01
N THR A 38 -2.06 15.54 27.76
CA THR A 38 -0.99 15.60 28.78
C THR A 38 0.44 15.57 28.20
N ARG A 39 0.60 15.45 26.87
CA ARG A 39 1.89 15.47 26.17
C ARG A 39 1.83 16.34 24.92
N LYS A 40 2.95 16.98 24.59
CA LYS A 40 3.09 17.86 23.42
C LYS A 40 3.05 17.03 22.13
N LEU A 41 2.02 17.24 21.31
CA LEU A 41 1.89 16.60 20.00
C LEU A 41 2.94 17.14 19.03
N LYS A 42 3.60 16.26 18.27
CA LYS A 42 4.40 16.64 17.09
C LYS A 42 3.51 16.50 15.86
N ILE A 43 3.04 17.62 15.33
CA ILE A 43 2.22 17.69 14.13
C ILE A 43 3.17 17.83 12.93
N PHE A 44 3.03 16.96 11.94
CA PHE A 44 3.72 17.10 10.66
C PHE A 44 2.97 18.11 9.79
N ASP A 45 3.63 19.20 9.42
CA ASP A 45 3.03 20.32 8.72
C ASP A 45 3.22 20.22 7.20
N PHE A 46 2.15 19.82 6.50
CA PHE A 46 2.13 19.74 5.04
C PHE A 46 2.01 21.12 4.34
N THR A 47 1.80 22.22 5.07
CA THR A 47 1.68 23.58 4.49
C THR A 47 2.99 24.14 3.94
N SER A 48 4.13 23.50 4.24
CA SER A 48 5.43 23.92 3.70
C SER A 48 5.56 23.72 2.18
N LEU A 49 4.70 22.89 1.57
CA LEU A 49 4.62 22.72 0.11
C LEU A 49 3.84 23.85 -0.59
N ALA A 50 3.07 24.65 0.14
CA ALA A 50 2.23 25.72 -0.42
C ALA A 50 2.96 27.08 -0.57
N LYS A 51 4.22 27.19 -0.14
CA LYS A 51 4.93 28.49 -0.09
C LYS A 51 5.46 29.01 -1.42
N ASN A 52 5.28 28.27 -2.52
CA ASN A 52 5.63 28.73 -3.87
C ASN A 52 4.45 28.61 -4.84
N SER A 53 3.48 29.54 -4.78
CA SER A 53 2.97 30.27 -5.96
C SER A 53 1.74 31.15 -5.67
N ALA A 54 1.93 32.44 -5.96
CA ALA A 54 1.00 33.49 -6.41
C ALA A 54 -0.17 34.02 -5.50
N PRO A 55 -0.35 35.36 -5.42
CA PRO A 55 -1.21 36.07 -4.45
C PRO A 55 -2.72 36.12 -4.78
N TYR A 56 -3.25 35.17 -5.56
CA TYR A 56 -4.67 35.16 -5.98
C TYR A 56 -5.34 33.80 -5.67
N PHE A 57 -5.19 33.31 -4.44
CA PHE A 57 -5.77 32.01 -4.07
C PHE A 57 -6.30 32.02 -2.63
N SER A 58 -7.53 32.51 -2.44
CA SER A 58 -8.27 32.33 -1.19
C SER A 58 -8.94 30.95 -1.19
N ILE A 59 -8.41 30.02 -0.39
CA ILE A 59 -8.97 28.67 -0.15
C ILE A 59 -10.39 28.68 0.47
N TRP A 60 -10.92 29.86 0.81
CA TRP A 60 -12.19 30.04 1.52
C TRP A 60 -13.23 30.83 0.72
N SER A 61 -13.02 31.10 -0.58
CA SER A 61 -14.08 31.67 -1.42
C SER A 61 -15.09 30.59 -1.84
N GLU A 62 -16.35 31.00 -2.05
CA GLU A 62 -17.45 30.12 -2.47
C GLU A 62 -17.17 29.38 -3.80
N ASP A 63 -16.16 29.79 -4.57
CA ASP A 63 -15.67 29.10 -5.76
C ASP A 63 -15.09 27.70 -5.47
N PHE A 64 -14.71 27.41 -4.22
CA PHE A 64 -14.11 26.13 -3.82
C PHE A 64 -15.13 25.02 -3.55
N VAL A 65 -16.42 25.34 -3.54
CA VAL A 65 -17.49 24.37 -3.24
C VAL A 65 -17.88 23.53 -4.46
N ASP A 66 -17.45 23.92 -5.67
CA ASP A 66 -17.57 23.07 -6.85
C ASP A 66 -16.33 22.16 -7.01
N ARG A 67 -16.33 21.01 -6.33
CA ARG A 67 -15.30 19.96 -6.51
C ARG A 67 -15.31 19.31 -7.90
N SER A 68 -16.21 19.72 -8.81
CA SER A 68 -16.12 19.36 -10.23
C SER A 68 -15.26 20.35 -11.05
N ARG A 69 -14.99 21.56 -10.53
CA ARG A 69 -14.15 22.59 -11.18
C ARG A 69 -12.67 22.52 -10.80
N ILE A 70 -12.35 22.02 -9.60
CA ILE A 70 -10.98 21.62 -9.28
C ILE A 70 -10.90 20.15 -9.67
N GLY A 71 -10.20 19.82 -10.75
CA GLY A 71 -10.06 18.45 -11.28
C GLY A 71 -9.33 17.44 -10.36
N ALA A 72 -9.50 17.54 -9.04
CA ALA A 72 -8.95 16.66 -8.03
C ALA A 72 -9.64 15.29 -8.12
N LYS A 73 -9.07 14.44 -8.97
CA LYS A 73 -9.47 13.05 -9.15
C LYS A 73 -9.27 12.28 -7.83
N ARG A 74 -10.30 11.57 -7.37
CA ARG A 74 -10.17 10.63 -6.25
C ARG A 74 -9.12 9.57 -6.59
N ILE A 75 -8.23 9.28 -5.65
CA ILE A 75 -7.27 8.19 -5.81
C ILE A 75 -8.03 6.87 -5.62
N ASP A 76 -8.10 6.08 -6.68
CA ASP A 76 -8.61 4.72 -6.67
C ASP A 76 -7.42 3.75 -6.70
N LEU A 77 -7.19 3.05 -5.60
CA LEU A 77 -6.08 2.10 -5.47
C LEU A 77 -6.13 0.98 -6.50
N THR A 78 -7.33 0.55 -6.89
CA THR A 78 -7.49 -0.49 -7.91
C THR A 78 -7.01 0.03 -9.25
N ALA A 79 -7.47 1.22 -9.66
CA ALA A 79 -7.03 1.86 -10.90
C ALA A 79 -5.52 2.20 -10.93
N GLN A 80 -4.88 2.35 -9.76
CA GLN A 80 -3.45 2.63 -9.66
C GLN A 80 -2.58 1.36 -9.70
N LEU A 81 -3.03 0.28 -9.06
CA LEU A 81 -2.20 -0.92 -8.82
C LEU A 81 -2.56 -2.10 -9.74
N VAL A 82 -3.76 -2.12 -10.32
CA VAL A 82 -4.30 -3.24 -11.08
C VAL A 82 -4.40 -2.87 -12.56
N GLN A 83 -3.50 -3.42 -13.37
CA GLN A 83 -3.49 -3.21 -14.83
C GLN A 83 -4.46 -4.13 -15.56
N HIS A 84 -4.48 -5.42 -15.19
CA HIS A 84 -5.37 -6.43 -15.79
C HIS A 84 -6.31 -7.01 -14.73
N PRO A 85 -7.50 -6.40 -14.48
CA PRO A 85 -8.39 -6.80 -13.39
C PRO A 85 -8.79 -8.27 -13.40
N GLN A 86 -8.96 -8.86 -14.58
CA GLN A 86 -9.35 -10.27 -14.76
C GLN A 86 -8.20 -11.25 -14.51
N ALA A 87 -6.95 -10.77 -14.49
CA ALA A 87 -5.74 -11.57 -14.33
C ALA A 87 -4.93 -11.17 -13.09
N THR A 88 -5.47 -10.28 -12.25
CA THR A 88 -4.80 -9.81 -11.04
C THR A 88 -5.40 -10.44 -9.80
N CYS A 89 -4.54 -10.85 -8.88
CA CYS A 89 -4.92 -11.46 -7.62
C CYS A 89 -4.08 -10.89 -6.47
N LEU A 90 -4.62 -10.97 -5.26
CA LEU A 90 -3.94 -10.53 -4.05
C LEU A 90 -3.47 -11.74 -3.27
N VAL A 91 -2.19 -11.77 -2.92
CA VAL A 91 -1.57 -12.86 -2.15
C VAL A 91 -0.90 -12.28 -0.92
N ARG A 92 -0.94 -13.00 0.22
CA ARG A 92 -0.25 -12.57 1.43
C ARG A 92 1.15 -13.18 1.49
N ALA A 93 2.16 -12.33 1.61
CA ALA A 93 3.53 -12.78 1.83
C ALA A 93 3.68 -13.47 3.18
N ARG A 94 4.48 -14.54 3.21
CA ARG A 94 4.88 -15.26 4.42
C ARG A 94 6.39 -15.41 4.48
N GLY A 95 6.97 -15.13 5.65
CA GLY A 95 8.40 -15.11 5.89
C GLY A 95 9.11 -13.86 5.36
N ASP A 96 10.43 -13.85 5.47
CA ASP A 96 11.29 -12.68 5.22
C ASP A 96 12.34 -12.91 4.11
N SER A 97 12.16 -13.94 3.28
CA SER A 97 13.09 -14.28 2.19
C SER A 97 13.24 -13.19 1.11
N MET A 98 12.34 -12.20 1.10
CA MET A 98 12.33 -11.08 0.15
C MET A 98 12.47 -9.71 0.83
N ARG A 99 12.94 -9.68 2.08
CA ARG A 99 13.05 -8.47 2.92
C ARG A 99 13.81 -7.34 2.25
N ASP A 100 14.95 -7.62 1.64
CA ASP A 100 15.83 -6.62 1.04
C ASP A 100 15.27 -6.10 -0.31
N ALA A 101 14.21 -6.74 -0.84
CA ALA A 101 13.38 -6.21 -1.92
C ALA A 101 12.16 -5.40 -1.41
N GLY A 102 12.07 -5.15 -0.11
CA GLY A 102 10.98 -4.40 0.51
C GLY A 102 9.69 -5.21 0.70
N ILE A 103 9.74 -6.53 0.56
CA ILE A 103 8.61 -7.44 0.81
C ILE A 103 8.84 -8.13 2.15
N PHE A 104 7.95 -7.85 3.10
CA PHE A 104 8.04 -8.36 4.46
C PHE A 104 6.90 -9.35 4.76
N ASP A 105 7.05 -10.11 5.83
CA ASP A 105 5.99 -11.00 6.31
C ASP A 105 4.70 -10.20 6.55
N GLY A 106 3.59 -10.74 6.05
CA GLY A 106 2.26 -10.14 6.19
C GLY A 106 1.89 -9.09 5.14
N ASP A 107 2.84 -8.65 4.29
CA ASP A 107 2.52 -7.74 3.18
C ASP A 107 1.51 -8.37 2.20
N VAL A 108 0.64 -7.54 1.63
CA VAL A 108 -0.29 -7.96 0.56
C VAL A 108 0.37 -7.65 -0.77
N LEU A 109 0.64 -8.69 -1.55
CA LEU A 109 1.21 -8.61 -2.89
C LEU A 109 0.10 -8.52 -3.92
N VAL A 110 0.24 -7.57 -4.86
CA VAL A 110 -0.56 -7.52 -6.09
C VAL A 110 0.18 -8.33 -7.13
N VAL A 111 -0.45 -9.40 -7.62
CA VAL A 111 0.15 -10.34 -8.58
C VAL A 111 -0.66 -10.35 -9.86
N ASP A 112 0.00 -10.04 -10.97
CA ASP A 112 -0.61 -9.99 -12.30
C ASP A 112 -0.12 -11.17 -13.15
N LYS A 113 -1.07 -12.01 -13.60
CA LYS A 113 -0.81 -13.21 -14.40
C LYS A 113 -0.71 -12.93 -15.90
N ALA A 114 -1.20 -11.78 -16.36
CA ALA A 114 -1.12 -11.39 -17.78
C ALA A 114 0.23 -10.76 -18.13
N VAL A 115 0.99 -10.29 -17.13
CA VAL A 115 2.33 -9.74 -17.33
C VAL A 115 3.34 -10.85 -17.58
N THR A 116 4.02 -10.81 -18.73
CA THR A 116 5.12 -11.72 -19.04
C THR A 116 6.31 -11.46 -18.11
N ALA A 117 6.72 -12.48 -17.36
CA ALA A 117 7.86 -12.38 -16.45
C ALA A 117 9.19 -12.17 -17.20
N LYS A 118 10.03 -11.26 -16.69
CA LYS A 118 11.34 -10.94 -17.24
C LYS A 118 12.41 -11.06 -16.17
N ASN A 119 13.67 -11.15 -16.61
CA ASN A 119 14.82 -11.12 -15.71
C ASN A 119 14.75 -9.89 -14.79
N GLY A 120 14.90 -10.10 -13.48
CA GLY A 120 14.85 -9.08 -12.44
C GLY A 120 13.47 -8.85 -11.83
N HIS A 121 12.39 -9.34 -12.45
CA HIS A 121 11.04 -9.21 -11.86
C HIS A 121 10.92 -10.06 -10.59
N VAL A 122 10.13 -9.58 -9.63
CA VAL A 122 9.66 -10.42 -8.53
C VAL A 122 8.46 -11.22 -9.02
N VAL A 123 8.48 -12.52 -8.80
CA VAL A 123 7.45 -13.44 -9.28
C VAL A 123 6.95 -14.31 -8.14
N VAL A 124 5.69 -14.70 -8.25
CA VAL A 124 5.17 -15.87 -7.55
C VAL A 124 5.33 -17.06 -8.49
N ALA A 125 6.04 -18.09 -8.04
CA ALA A 125 6.27 -19.31 -8.79
C ALA A 125 5.77 -20.52 -7.98
N VAL A 126 5.41 -21.59 -8.69
CA VAL A 126 5.06 -22.88 -8.10
C VAL A 126 6.16 -23.88 -8.42
N ILE A 127 6.69 -24.52 -7.39
CA ILE A 127 7.72 -25.55 -7.48
C ILE A 127 7.27 -26.71 -6.60
N ASP A 128 7.18 -27.91 -7.17
CA ASP A 128 6.76 -29.12 -6.45
C ASP A 128 5.42 -28.94 -5.69
N GLY A 129 4.51 -28.12 -6.24
CA GLY A 129 3.21 -27.80 -5.64
C GLY A 129 3.22 -26.68 -4.58
N GLU A 130 4.39 -26.13 -4.25
CA GLU A 130 4.53 -25.06 -3.26
C GLU A 130 4.72 -23.69 -3.91
N PHE A 131 4.02 -22.69 -3.38
CA PHE A 131 4.16 -21.30 -3.81
C PHE A 131 5.38 -20.64 -3.17
N VAL A 132 6.21 -20.03 -4.00
CA VAL A 132 7.36 -19.22 -3.57
C VAL A 132 7.31 -17.83 -4.18
N CYS A 133 7.74 -16.82 -3.43
CA CYS A 133 7.97 -15.47 -3.93
C CYS A 133 9.48 -15.21 -4.00
N LYS A 134 10.00 -14.92 -5.20
CA LYS A 134 11.44 -14.75 -5.47
C LYS A 134 11.67 -13.78 -6.63
N GLN A 135 12.87 -13.23 -6.72
CA GLN A 135 13.30 -12.50 -7.92
C GLN A 135 13.70 -13.49 -9.01
N LEU A 136 13.05 -13.41 -10.16
CA LEU A 136 13.39 -14.21 -11.33
C LEU A 136 14.73 -13.74 -11.91
N GLN A 137 15.68 -14.66 -12.07
CA GLN A 137 16.92 -14.43 -12.79
C GLN A 137 16.99 -15.36 -13.99
N LEU A 138 17.15 -14.78 -15.18
CA LEU A 138 17.34 -15.49 -16.44
C LEU A 138 18.70 -15.08 -17.01
N ARG A 139 19.64 -16.03 -17.09
CA ARG A 139 20.98 -15.80 -17.65
C ARG A 139 21.42 -17.00 -18.49
N ALA A 140 21.84 -16.75 -19.72
CA ALA A 140 22.37 -17.78 -20.64
C ALA A 140 21.48 -19.04 -20.73
N GLY A 141 20.15 -18.84 -20.83
CA GLY A 141 19.18 -19.94 -20.91
C GLY A 141 18.89 -20.65 -19.59
N ARG A 142 19.53 -20.26 -18.47
CA ARG A 142 19.27 -20.83 -17.15
C ARG A 142 18.37 -19.91 -16.33
N MET A 143 17.38 -20.53 -15.68
CA MET A 143 16.51 -19.87 -14.71
C MET A 143 17.03 -20.09 -13.29
N LYS A 144 16.90 -19.06 -12.47
CA LYS A 144 17.12 -19.11 -11.02
C LYS A 144 16.11 -18.21 -10.33
N LEU A 145 15.63 -18.64 -9.16
CA LEU A 145 14.75 -17.86 -8.30
C LEU A 145 15.56 -17.37 -7.11
N LYS A 146 15.96 -16.11 -7.17
CA LYS A 146 16.84 -15.48 -6.19
C LYS A 146 16.06 -14.94 -5.00
N ALA A 147 16.51 -15.26 -3.79
CA ALA A 147 16.00 -14.62 -2.58
C ALA A 147 16.58 -13.20 -2.46
N ALA A 148 15.78 -12.26 -1.97
CA ALA A 148 16.25 -10.94 -1.56
C ALA A 148 16.46 -10.91 -0.04
N ASN A 149 17.19 -11.90 0.45
CA ASN A 149 17.67 -12.01 1.83
C ASN A 149 18.85 -13.01 1.82
N PRO A 150 20.08 -12.60 2.16
CA PRO A 150 21.27 -13.47 2.13
C PRO A 150 21.18 -14.73 2.99
N SER A 151 20.27 -14.75 3.97
CA SER A 151 20.05 -15.90 4.86
C SER A 151 19.30 -17.05 4.16
N TYR A 152 18.74 -16.80 2.98
CA TYR A 152 17.99 -17.77 2.20
C TYR A 152 18.75 -18.12 0.91
N PRO A 153 18.95 -19.41 0.61
CA PRO A 153 19.61 -19.80 -0.62
C PRO A 153 18.75 -19.48 -1.85
N ASP A 154 19.42 -19.18 -2.95
CA ASP A 154 18.77 -19.13 -4.25
C ASP A 154 18.27 -20.52 -4.66
N ILE A 155 17.11 -20.56 -5.32
CA ILE A 155 16.55 -21.81 -5.85
C ILE A 155 16.96 -21.92 -7.32
N VAL A 156 17.76 -22.93 -7.63
CA VAL A 156 18.09 -23.32 -9.01
C VAL A 156 17.30 -24.59 -9.31
N PRO A 157 16.37 -24.58 -10.29
CA PRO A 157 15.62 -25.77 -10.66
C PRO A 157 16.57 -26.90 -11.08
N LYS A 158 16.29 -28.12 -10.62
CA LYS A 158 17.02 -29.32 -11.04
C LYS A 158 16.66 -29.69 -12.49
N ASP A 159 17.49 -30.48 -13.14
CA ASP A 159 17.18 -31.01 -14.47
C ASP A 159 15.85 -31.78 -14.45
N GLY A 160 14.94 -31.40 -15.34
CA GLY A 160 13.59 -31.96 -15.42
C GLY A 160 12.59 -31.46 -14.36
N GLN A 161 13.01 -30.63 -13.39
CA GLN A 161 12.10 -30.04 -12.42
C GLN A 161 11.23 -28.97 -13.08
N VAL A 162 9.92 -29.11 -12.96
CA VAL A 162 8.96 -28.15 -13.49
C VAL A 162 8.83 -26.99 -12.52
N VAL A 163 9.03 -25.78 -13.03
CA VAL A 163 8.78 -24.54 -12.30
C VAL A 163 7.83 -23.70 -13.12
N GLU A 164 6.67 -23.41 -12.56
CA GLU A 164 5.66 -22.57 -13.19
C GLU A 164 5.76 -21.15 -12.61
N VAL A 165 5.96 -20.15 -13.47
CA VAL A 165 5.79 -18.75 -13.04
C VAL A 165 4.30 -18.43 -13.06
N TRP A 166 3.69 -18.39 -11.88
CA TRP A 166 2.24 -18.20 -11.73
C TRP A 166 1.80 -16.76 -12.02
N GLY A 167 2.65 -15.78 -11.68
CA GLY A 167 2.41 -14.37 -11.98
C GLY A 167 3.52 -13.43 -11.50
N VAL A 168 3.49 -12.20 -11.98
CA VAL A 168 4.47 -11.15 -11.64
C VAL A 168 3.93 -10.29 -10.51
N VAL A 169 4.75 -10.04 -9.48
CA VAL A 169 4.40 -9.11 -8.40
C VAL A 169 4.60 -7.69 -8.90
N THR A 170 3.51 -6.91 -8.96
CA THR A 170 3.51 -5.52 -9.45
C THR A 170 3.53 -4.51 -8.31
N ALA A 171 3.06 -4.88 -7.12
CA ALA A 171 3.09 -4.04 -5.92
C ALA A 171 3.13 -4.86 -4.63
N SER A 172 3.66 -4.25 -3.56
CA SER A 172 3.59 -4.74 -2.18
C SER A 172 2.91 -3.68 -1.32
N ILE A 173 1.86 -4.07 -0.60
CA ILE A 173 1.05 -3.18 0.24
C ILE A 173 1.30 -3.56 1.70
N LYS A 174 1.86 -2.61 2.46
CA LYS A 174 2.12 -2.75 3.88
C LYS A 174 1.04 -2.04 4.69
N THR A 175 0.37 -2.79 5.56
CA THR A 175 -0.53 -2.20 6.56
C THR A 175 0.27 -1.89 7.81
N MET A 176 0.19 -0.65 8.29
CA MET A 176 0.84 -0.25 9.53
C MET A 176 -0.07 -0.56 10.73
N PRO A 177 0.49 -0.90 11.90
CA PRO A 177 -0.29 -1.00 13.12
C PRO A 177 -0.93 0.36 13.43
N VAL A 178 -2.20 0.32 13.85
CA VAL A 178 -3.01 1.48 14.26
C VAL A 178 -3.41 1.37 15.71
#